data_AF-A0A5D4S185-F1
#
_entry.id   AF-A0A5D4S185-F1
#
_cell.length_a   1.000
_cell.length_b   1.000
_cell.length_c   1.000
_cell.angle_alpha   90.00
_cell.angle_beta   90.00
_cell.angle_gamma   90.00
#
_symmetry.space_group_name_H-M   'P 1'
#
loop_
_entity.id
_entity.type
_entity.pdbx_description
1 polymer ?
#
loop_
_entity_poly.entity_id
_entity_poly.type
_entity_poly.pdbx_seq_one_letter_code
_entity_poly.pdbx_strand_id
1 'polypeptide(L)' 'MSEQICYKCEGLIDPMNVHIIALKHNKETFELAAHRNCADEIENKLKEVKNLNKLNIQDTLKIINE' A
#
# COMPACT_ATOMS: atom_id res chain seq x y z
N MET A 1 -14.81 1.28 -17.58
CA MET A 1 -13.55 0.65 -17.12
C MET A 1 -13.30 1.20 -15.73
N SER A 2 -13.16 0.37 -14.71
CA SER A 2 -12.94 0.85 -13.34
C SER A 2 -11.55 1.47 -13.24
N GLU A 3 -11.50 2.78 -13.05
CA GLU A 3 -10.27 3.52 -12.80
C GLU A 3 -9.72 3.11 -11.43
N GLN A 4 -8.48 2.63 -11.37
CA GLN A 4 -7.81 2.37 -10.09
C GLN A 4 -7.11 3.66 -9.63
N ILE A 5 -7.27 4.01 -8.37
CA ILE A 5 -6.71 5.23 -7.79
C ILE A 5 -5.58 4.82 -6.85
N CYS A 6 -4.43 5.51 -6.96
CA CYS A 6 -3.27 5.24 -6.13
C CYS A 6 -3.59 5.59 -4.68
N TYR A 7 -3.44 4.61 -3.79
CA TYR A 7 -3.70 4.82 -2.38
C TYR A 7 -2.85 5.95 -1.77
N LYS A 8 -1.60 6.12 -2.22
CA LYS A 8 -0.65 7.08 -1.64
C LYS A 8 -0.81 8.51 -2.15
N CYS A 9 -1.06 8.68 -3.45
CA CYS A 9 -1.07 10.01 -4.07
C CYS A 9 -2.43 10.40 -4.65
N GLU A 10 -3.44 9.55 -4.47
CA GLU A 10 -4.80 9.72 -5.01
C GLU A 10 -4.85 9.96 -6.53
N GLY A 11 -3.74 9.69 -7.22
CA GLY A 11 -3.62 9.82 -8.66
C GLY A 11 -4.20 8.60 -9.38
N LEU A 12 -4.78 8.83 -10.56
CA LEU A 12 -5.21 7.75 -11.45
C LEU A 12 -4.03 6.84 -11.77
N ILE A 13 -4.20 5.55 -11.51
CA ILE A 13 -3.23 4.52 -11.86
C ILE A 13 -3.54 4.08 -13.28
N ASP A 14 -2.53 4.17 -14.12
CA ASP A 14 -2.60 3.57 -15.43
C ASP A 14 -2.77 2.04 -15.26
N PRO A 15 -3.85 1.42 -15.78
CA PRO A 15 -4.11 0.00 -15.57
C PRO A 15 -2.99 -0.89 -16.12
N MET A 16 -2.12 -0.38 -17.00
CA MET A 16 -0.92 -1.08 -17.48
C MET A 16 0.27 -1.03 -16.50
N ASN A 17 0.26 -0.13 -15.52
CA ASN A 17 1.33 0.11 -14.55
C ASN A 17 0.87 0.03 -13.08
N VAL A 18 -0.25 -0.65 -12.83
CA VAL A 18 -0.74 -0.87 -11.47
C VAL A 18 0.17 -1.84 -10.73
N HIS A 19 0.52 -1.49 -9.49
CA HIS A 19 1.16 -2.39 -8.54
C HIS A 19 0.19 -2.67 -7.40
N ILE A 20 -0.03 -3.96 -7.13
CA ILE A 20 -0.86 -4.42 -6.02
C ILE A 20 0.07 -4.91 -4.91
N ILE A 21 -0.04 -4.28 -3.75
CA ILE A 21 0.71 -4.64 -2.55
C ILE A 21 -0.22 -5.43 -1.64
N ALA A 22 0.08 -6.70 -1.42
CA ALA A 22 -0.69 -7.56 -0.54
C ALA A 22 -0.09 -7.55 0.87
N LEU A 23 -0.78 -6.90 1.81
CA LEU A 23 -0.44 -6.88 3.23
C LEU A 23 -1.19 -7.99 3.96
N LYS A 24 -0.45 -8.92 4.57
CA LYS A 24 -1.05 -9.99 5.38
C LYS A 24 -1.06 -9.59 6.85
N HIS A 25 -2.24 -9.48 7.44
CA HIS A 25 -2.42 -9.05 8.83
C HIS A 25 -3.42 -9.95 9.55
N ASN A 26 -3.00 -10.60 10.65
CA ASN A 26 -3.88 -11.37 11.54
C ASN A 26 -4.86 -12.37 10.85
N LYS A 27 -4.43 -12.98 9.73
CA LYS A 27 -5.17 -13.88 8.81
C LYS A 27 -6.00 -13.19 7.71
N GLU A 28 -6.14 -11.87 7.74
CA GLU A 28 -6.71 -11.08 6.66
C GLU A 28 -5.62 -10.65 5.68
N THR A 29 -5.98 -10.49 4.40
CA THR A 29 -5.08 -9.97 3.36
C THR A 29 -5.70 -8.71 2.80
N PHE A 30 -4.95 -7.62 2.83
CA PHE A 30 -5.35 -6.32 2.31
C PHE A 30 -4.56 -6.02 1.06
N GLU A 31 -5.25 -5.70 -0.02
CA GLU A 31 -4.64 -5.36 -1.30
C GLU A 31 -4.70 -3.84 -1.49
N LEU A 32 -3.53 -3.23 -1.68
CA LEU A 32 -3.41 -1.80 -1.95
C LEU A 32 -2.95 -1.59 -3.38
N ALA A 33 -3.75 -0.88 -4.16
CA ALA A 33 -3.37 -0.44 -5.50
C ALA A 33 -2.56 0.86 -5.40
N ALA A 34 -1.36 0.86 -5.98
CA ALA A 34 -0.49 2.01 -6.05
C ALA A 34 0.24 2.06 -7.39
N HIS A 35 0.73 3.25 -7.77
CA HIS A 35 1.71 3.34 -8.85
C HIS A 35 2.96 2.56 -8.46
N ARG A 36 3.66 1.97 -9.42
CA ARG A 36 4.91 1.24 -9.17
C ARG A 36 5.91 2.03 -8.31
N ASN A 37 6.04 3.33 -8.54
CA ASN A 37 6.92 4.21 -7.78
C ASN A 37 6.43 4.41 -6.33
N CYS A 38 5.12 4.60 -6.14
CA CYS A 38 4.52 4.69 -4.83
C CYS A 38 4.59 3.37 -4.07
N ALA A 39 4.47 2.25 -4.78
CA ALA A 39 4.54 0.91 -4.20
C ALA A 39 5.93 0.61 -3.63
N ASP A 40 7.00 0.98 -4.35
CA ASP A 40 8.37 0.83 -3.86
C ASP A 40 8.59 1.64 -2.56
N GLU A 41 8.08 2.88 -2.51
CA GLU A 41 8.14 3.69 -1.29
C GLU A 41 7.31 3.11 -0.15
N ILE A 42 6.13 2.56 -0.44
CA ILE A 42 5.30 1.85 0.55
C ILE A 42 6.07 0.67 1.11
N GLU A 43 6.63 -0.18 0.25
CA GLU A 43 7.41 -1.35 0.68
C GLU A 43 8.65 -0.96 1.49
N ASN A 44 9.36 0.11 1.11
CA ASN A 44 10.49 0.61 1.88
C ASN A 44 10.06 1.10 3.26
N LYS A 45 9.02 1.92 3.36
CA LYS A 45 8.47 2.35 4.65
C LYS A 45 8.05 1.15 5.51
N LEU A 46 7.37 0.17 4.91
CA LEU A 46 6.97 -1.05 5.60
C LEU A 46 8.20 -1.81 6.12
N LYS A 47 9.29 -1.91 5.35
CA LYS A 47 10.54 -2.54 5.83
C LYS A 47 11.16 -1.78 7.01
N GLU A 48 11.01 -0.46 7.07
CA GLU A 48 11.51 0.35 8.20
C GLU A 48 10.67 0.16 9.47
N VAL A 49 9.38 -0.15 9.33
CA VAL A 49 8.47 -0.38 10.46
C VAL A 49 8.74 -1.74 11.11
N LYS A 50 9.67 -1.72 12.09
CA LYS A 50 9.89 -2.86 13.00
C LYS A 50 8.63 -3.10 13.83
N ASN A 51 8.01 -4.28 13.68
CA ASN A 51 6.73 -4.72 14.27
C ASN A 51 5.45 -4.43 13.46
N LEU A 52 5.53 -4.40 12.13
CA LEU A 52 4.36 -4.36 11.26
C LEU A 52 3.25 -5.36 11.62
N ASN A 53 3.63 -6.59 11.99
CA ASN A 53 2.70 -7.64 12.43
C ASN A 53 1.96 -7.32 13.75
N LYS A 54 2.39 -6.32 14.52
CA LYS A 54 1.72 -5.88 15.76
C LYS A 54 0.95 -4.57 15.60
N LEU A 55 1.19 -3.82 14.52
CA LEU A 55 0.51 -2.55 14.25
C LEU A 55 -0.82 -2.80 13.55
N ASN A 56 -1.85 -2.02 13.85
CA ASN A 56 -3.11 -2.14 13.13
C ASN A 56 -2.96 -1.75 11.66
N ILE A 57 -3.87 -2.25 10.82
CA ILE A 57 -3.93 -1.86 9.40
C ILE A 57 -4.05 -0.33 9.27
N GLN A 58 -4.86 0.32 10.11
CA GLN A 58 -5.00 1.78 10.10
C GLN A 58 -3.69 2.50 10.42
N ASP A 59 -2.93 2.04 11.42
CA ASP A 59 -1.61 2.62 11.73
C ASP A 59 -0.62 2.41 10.59
N THR A 60 -0.63 1.23 9.98
CA THR A 60 0.19 0.90 8.82
C THR A 60 -0.12 1.82 7.64
N LEU A 61 -1.40 2.03 7.36
CA LEU A 61 -1.88 2.93 6.31
C LEU A 61 -1.53 4.39 6.61
N LYS A 62 -1.59 4.82 7.87
CA LYS A 62 -1.13 6.14 8.29
C LYS A 62 0.35 6.34 8.02
N ILE A 63 1.19 5.37 8.40
CA ILE A 63 2.65 5.44 8.17
C ILE A 63 2.96 5.52 6.67
N ILE A 64 2.21 4.78 5.86
CA ILE A 64 2.32 4.83 4.40
C ILE A 64 1.99 6.23 3.86
N ASN A 65 0.90 6.83 4.35
CA ASN A 65 0.35 8.09 3.86
C ASN A 65 1.00 9.36 4.45
N GLU A 66 1.79 9.23 5.51
CA GLU A 66 2.55 10.33 6.16
C GLU A 66 3.67 10.89 5.28
#